data_AF-A0A9D2VE99-F1
#
_entry.id   AF-A0A9D2VE99-F1
#
_cell.length_a   1.000
_cell.length_b   1.000
_cell.length_c   1.000
_cell.angle_alpha   90.00
_cell.angle_beta   90.00
_cell.angle_gamma   90.00
#
_symmetry.space_group_name_H-M   'P 1'
#
loop_
_entity.id
_entity.type
_entity.pdbx_description
1 polymer ?
#
loop_
_entity_poly.entity_id
_entity_poly.type
_entity_poly.pdbx_seq_one_letter_code
_entity_poly.pdbx_strand_id
1 'polypeptide(L)'
;MYASAQAHSPFQHYIAADPSLWWYEQALIKAWDDSVSRLKGRTLSVHVGTRGRGEEPTASLLNDPSVNPLMQRLALLQKASWSISYRAYPQYGHGEMIKVSLLQMLSEFTGSQQ
;
A
#
# COMPACT_ATOMS: atom_id res chain seq x y z
N MET A 1 4.18 0.36 8.30
CA MET A 1 4.46 1.15 7.07
C MET A 1 5.33 2.38 7.33
N TYR A 2 5.25 3.06 8.47
CA TYR A 2 6.16 4.16 8.85
C TYR A 2 7.66 3.86 8.60
N ALA A 3 8.10 2.62 8.82
CA ALA A 3 9.46 2.17 8.51
C ALA A 3 9.86 2.37 7.03
N SER A 4 8.93 2.25 6.08
CA SER A 4 9.22 2.46 4.65
C SER A 4 9.50 3.93 4.33
N ALA A 5 8.99 4.85 5.16
CA ALA A 5 9.24 6.29 5.05
C ALA A 5 10.58 6.71 5.67
N GLN A 6 11.30 5.83 6.36
CA GLN A 6 12.55 6.21 7.02
C GLN A 6 13.73 6.21 6.05
N ALA A 7 14.57 7.24 6.14
CA ALA A 7 15.79 7.36 5.33
C ALA A 7 16.71 6.14 5.55
N HIS A 8 16.95 5.79 6.81
CA HIS A 8 17.68 4.58 7.19
C HIS A 8 16.68 3.50 7.57
N SER A 9 16.36 2.62 6.63
CA SER A 9 15.55 1.45 6.90
C SER A 9 16.31 0.18 6.52
N PRO A 10 16.29 -0.86 7.38
CA PRO A 10 17.04 -2.09 7.13
C PRO A 10 16.40 -2.98 6.06
N PHE A 11 15.20 -2.65 5.57
CA PHE A 11 14.45 -3.48 4.63
C PHE A 11 14.45 -2.91 3.20
N GLN A 12 14.55 -3.80 2.20
CA GLN A 12 14.43 -3.43 0.78
C GLN A 12 13.01 -3.64 0.22
N HIS A 13 12.23 -4.51 0.86
CA HIS A 13 10.87 -4.88 0.45
C HIS A 13 9.87 -4.55 1.56
N TYR A 14 8.81 -3.85 1.20
CA TYR A 14 7.74 -3.48 2.12
C TYR A 14 6.41 -3.96 1.60
N ILE A 15 5.61 -4.49 2.50
CA ILE A 15 4.24 -4.87 2.21
C ILE A 15 3.35 -4.19 3.24
N ALA A 16 2.25 -3.63 2.75
CA ALA A 16 1.21 -3.10 3.59
C ALA A 16 -0.12 -3.78 3.26
N ALA A 17 -0.58 -4.56 4.22
CA ALA A 17 -1.89 -5.17 4.23
C ALA A 17 -2.89 -4.18 4.81
N ASP A 18 -3.75 -3.67 3.96
CA ASP A 18 -4.84 -2.74 4.25
C ASP A 18 -4.49 -1.67 5.30
N PRO A 19 -3.50 -0.81 5.01
CA PRO A 19 -2.94 0.13 5.97
C PRO A 19 -3.99 1.13 6.46
N SER A 20 -3.98 1.42 7.76
CA SER A 20 -4.86 2.41 8.39
C SER A 20 -4.42 3.85 8.06
N LEU A 21 -4.58 4.26 6.80
CA LEU A 21 -4.13 5.57 6.30
C LEU A 21 -4.89 6.75 6.91
N TRP A 22 -6.09 6.52 7.45
CA TRP A 22 -6.89 7.51 8.17
C TRP A 22 -6.28 7.89 9.53
N TRP A 23 -5.38 7.06 10.06
CA TRP A 23 -4.84 7.23 11.39
C TRP A 23 -4.03 8.52 11.52
N TYR A 24 -4.25 9.22 12.63
CA TYR A 24 -3.57 10.46 13.02
C TYR A 24 -3.44 11.48 11.88
N GLU A 25 -4.60 11.92 11.36
CA GLU A 25 -4.68 12.91 10.27
C GLU A 25 -3.78 12.55 9.07
N GLN A 26 -3.75 11.27 8.70
CA GLN A 26 -2.94 10.77 7.59
C GLN A 26 -1.44 11.02 7.77
N ALA A 27 -0.93 11.00 9.01
CA ALA A 27 0.49 11.23 9.30
C ALA A 27 1.44 10.29 8.55
N LEU A 28 0.97 9.10 8.18
CA LEU A 28 1.71 8.17 7.33
C LEU A 28 1.90 8.69 5.90
N ILE A 29 0.89 9.35 5.34
CA ILE A 29 0.98 10.02 4.03
C ILE A 29 1.99 11.17 4.12
N LYS A 30 1.87 12.02 5.15
CA LYS A 30 2.80 13.12 5.42
C LYS A 30 4.25 12.64 5.58
N ALA A 31 4.47 11.57 6.35
CA ALA A 31 5.80 10.98 6.54
C ALA A 31 6.42 10.50 5.22
N TRP A 32 5.61 10.00 4.28
CA TRP A 32 6.11 9.68 2.96
C TRP A 32 6.47 10.93 2.16
N ASP A 33 5.65 11.99 2.20
CA ASP A 33 5.91 13.26 1.50
C ASP A 33 7.32 13.77 1.82
N ASP A 34 7.66 13.82 3.11
CA ASP A 34 8.96 14.31 3.59
C ASP A 34 10.14 13.43 3.15
N SER A 35 9.89 12.17 2.84
CA SER A 35 10.95 11.19 2.62
C SER A 35 11.13 10.75 1.18
N VAL A 36 10.19 11.02 0.29
CA VAL A 36 10.16 10.50 -1.09
C VAL A 36 11.46 10.69 -1.87
N SER A 37 12.12 11.85 -1.71
CA SER A 37 13.37 12.18 -2.38
C SER A 37 14.56 11.31 -1.92
N ARG A 38 14.47 10.74 -0.72
CA ARG A 38 15.53 9.96 -0.06
C ARG A 38 15.37 8.46 -0.23
N LEU A 39 14.27 8.04 -0.82
CA LEU A 39 13.87 6.66 -0.88
C LEU A 39 14.00 6.16 -2.33
N LYS A 40 15.15 5.60 -2.69
CA LYS A 40 15.41 5.04 -4.03
C LYS A 40 15.65 3.54 -3.96
N GLY A 41 15.22 2.81 -4.99
CA GLY A 41 15.55 1.39 -5.15
C GLY A 41 14.87 0.45 -4.15
N ARG A 42 13.73 0.85 -3.58
CA ARG A 42 12.93 0.02 -2.67
C ARG A 42 11.65 -0.45 -3.38
N THR A 43 11.09 -1.55 -2.91
CA THR A 43 9.80 -2.06 -3.38
C THR A 43 8.72 -1.88 -2.32
N LEU A 44 7.52 -1.49 -2.75
CA LEU A 44 6.35 -1.36 -1.89
C LEU A 44 5.15 -2.04 -2.56
N SER A 45 4.59 -3.06 -1.90
CA SER A 45 3.33 -3.66 -2.31
C SER A 45 2.22 -3.28 -1.33
N VAL A 46 1.15 -2.68 -1.84
CA VAL A 46 -0.02 -2.29 -1.04
C VAL A 46 -1.21 -3.13 -1.46
N HIS A 47 -1.79 -3.87 -0.50
CA HIS A 47 -2.89 -4.80 -0.71
C HIS A 47 -4.10 -4.30 0.08
N VAL A 48 -5.22 -4.00 -0.57
CA VAL A 48 -6.39 -3.40 0.07
C VAL A 48 -7.61 -4.29 -0.11
N GLY A 49 -8.28 -4.63 1.00
CA GLY A 49 -9.56 -5.34 0.98
C GLY A 49 -10.69 -4.33 0.91
N THR A 50 -11.61 -4.49 -0.05
CA THR A 50 -12.70 -3.53 -0.27
C THR A 50 -14.08 -4.08 0.09
N ARG A 51 -14.17 -5.35 0.52
CA ARG A 51 -15.45 -5.95 0.93
C ARG A 51 -16.02 -5.23 2.14
N GLY A 52 -17.26 -4.75 2.02
CA GLY A 52 -17.97 -4.06 3.11
C GLY A 52 -17.55 -2.61 3.32
N ARG A 53 -16.68 -2.05 2.48
CA ARG A 53 -16.53 -0.60 2.32
C ARG A 53 -17.67 -0.13 1.40
N GLY A 54 -18.41 0.92 1.79
CA GLY A 54 -19.64 1.35 1.09
C GLY A 54 -19.48 1.55 -0.43
N GLU A 55 -20.59 1.28 -1.15
CA GLU A 55 -20.88 1.29 -2.60
C GLU A 55 -19.76 0.99 -3.62
N GLU A 56 -20.03 -0.02 -4.46
CA GLU A 56 -19.12 -0.73 -5.34
C GLU A 56 -18.24 0.15 -6.25
N PRO A 57 -16.94 -0.16 -6.41
CA PRO A 57 -16.06 0.70 -7.16
C PRO A 57 -15.47 0.04 -8.41
N THR A 58 -16.01 0.40 -9.57
CA THR A 58 -15.24 0.37 -10.83
C THR A 58 -14.79 1.77 -11.26
N ALA A 59 -15.41 2.82 -10.71
CA ALA A 59 -14.98 4.23 -10.82
C ALA A 59 -14.96 5.00 -9.47
N SER A 60 -15.67 4.51 -8.44
CA SER A 60 -15.80 5.19 -7.13
C SER A 60 -14.66 4.91 -6.14
N LEU A 61 -13.68 4.05 -6.46
CA LEU A 61 -12.46 3.86 -5.62
C LEU A 61 -11.67 5.17 -5.47
N LEU A 62 -11.74 6.06 -6.47
CA LEU A 62 -11.16 7.40 -6.41
C LEU A 62 -11.95 8.37 -5.52
N ASN A 63 -13.18 8.01 -5.12
CA ASN A 63 -14.02 8.82 -4.25
C ASN A 63 -14.01 8.32 -2.80
N ASP A 64 -13.48 7.12 -2.53
CA ASP A 64 -13.20 6.68 -1.17
C ASP A 64 -12.09 7.59 -0.58
N PRO A 65 -12.38 8.36 0.48
CA PRO A 65 -11.43 9.30 1.07
C PRO A 65 -10.21 8.61 1.68
N SER A 66 -10.24 7.29 1.88
CA SER A 66 -9.09 6.48 2.32
C SER A 66 -8.21 6.00 1.16
N VAL A 67 -8.76 5.88 -0.05
CA VAL A 67 -8.06 5.35 -1.23
C VAL A 67 -7.56 6.46 -2.14
N ASN A 68 -8.27 7.57 -2.28
CA ASN A 68 -7.84 8.69 -3.12
C ASN A 68 -6.47 9.27 -2.70
N PRO A 69 -6.22 9.56 -1.40
CA PRO A 69 -4.91 10.01 -0.95
C PRO A 69 -3.82 8.94 -1.15
N LEU A 70 -4.17 7.66 -1.00
CA LEU A 70 -3.25 6.55 -1.26
C LEU A 70 -2.83 6.52 -2.73
N MET A 71 -3.78 6.54 -3.67
CA MET A 71 -3.50 6.44 -5.11
C MET A 71 -2.64 7.61 -5.62
N GLN A 72 -2.96 8.83 -5.19
CA GLN A 72 -2.14 10.01 -5.49
C GLN A 72 -0.72 9.83 -4.96
N ARG A 73 -0.58 9.27 -3.75
CA ARG A 73 0.72 9.06 -3.13
C ARG A 73 1.53 7.94 -3.76
N LEU A 74 0.91 6.83 -4.13
CA LEU A 74 1.56 5.74 -4.87
C LEU A 74 2.11 6.26 -6.19
N ALA A 75 1.39 7.12 -6.90
CA ALA A 75 1.88 7.76 -8.12
C ALA A 75 3.13 8.64 -7.87
N LEU A 76 3.19 9.36 -6.75
CA LEU A 76 4.37 10.16 -6.37
C LEU A 76 5.58 9.29 -6.02
N LEU A 77 5.37 8.22 -5.25
CA LEU A 77 6.42 7.27 -4.91
C LEU A 77 6.96 6.56 -6.16
N GLN A 78 6.10 6.23 -7.14
CA GLN A 78 6.51 5.63 -8.42
C GLN A 78 7.41 6.58 -9.22
N LYS A 79 7.07 7.89 -9.26
CA LYS A 79 7.92 8.92 -9.88
C LYS A 79 9.28 9.04 -9.18
N ALA A 80 9.36 8.74 -7.89
CA ALA A 80 10.61 8.73 -7.12
C ALA A 80 11.43 7.43 -7.25
N SER A 81 11.15 6.62 -8.28
CA SER A 81 11.88 5.39 -8.58
C SER A 81 11.71 4.28 -7.53
N TRP A 82 10.58 4.25 -6.83
CA TRP A 82 10.13 3.02 -6.16
C TRP A 82 9.49 2.09 -7.17
N SER A 83 9.74 0.79 -6.99
CA SER A 83 8.91 -0.24 -7.62
C SER A 83 7.68 -0.45 -6.73
N ILE A 84 6.51 -0.09 -7.25
CA ILE A 84 5.27 -0.09 -6.47
C ILE A 84 4.26 -1.01 -7.13
N SER A 85 3.61 -1.82 -6.31
CA SER A 85 2.41 -2.55 -6.70
C SER A 85 1.24 -2.16 -5.79
N TYR A 86 0.06 -2.05 -6.40
CA TYR A 86 -1.19 -1.87 -5.69
C TYR A 86 -2.16 -2.95 -6.16
N ARG A 87 -2.82 -3.61 -5.21
CA ARG A 87 -3.84 -4.61 -5.52
C ARG A 87 -5.03 -4.46 -4.60
N ALA A 88 -6.20 -4.27 -5.19
CA ALA A 88 -7.47 -4.30 -4.50
C ALA A 88 -8.06 -5.72 -4.53
N TYR A 89 -8.71 -6.12 -3.45
CA TYR A 89 -9.33 -7.42 -3.27
C TYR A 89 -10.81 -7.24 -2.89
N PRO A 90 -11.74 -7.22 -3.86
CA PRO A 90 -13.16 -7.02 -3.60
C PRO A 90 -13.81 -8.14 -2.79
N GLN A 91 -13.23 -9.35 -2.83
CA GLN A 91 -13.73 -10.51 -2.10
C GLN A 91 -13.31 -10.54 -0.62
N TYR A 92 -12.39 -9.69 -0.18
CA TYR A 92 -11.84 -9.69 1.18
C TYR A 92 -12.10 -8.36 1.89
N GLY A 93 -12.41 -8.44 3.18
CA GLY A 93 -12.50 -7.30 4.08
C GLY A 93 -11.19 -7.08 4.84
N HIS A 94 -11.17 -6.03 5.66
CA HIS A 94 -9.98 -5.59 6.41
C HIS A 94 -9.27 -6.73 7.17
N GLY A 95 -10.03 -7.51 7.95
CA GLY A 95 -9.46 -8.59 8.78
C GLY A 95 -8.85 -9.75 7.99
N GLU A 96 -9.35 -10.04 6.79
CA GLU A 96 -8.82 -11.14 5.95
C GLU A 96 -7.52 -10.74 5.25
N MET A 97 -7.28 -9.44 5.08
CA MET A 97 -6.14 -8.95 4.30
C MET A 97 -4.80 -9.35 4.90
N ILE A 98 -4.69 -9.58 6.21
CA ILE A 98 -3.46 -10.08 6.82
C ILE A 98 -3.03 -11.43 6.24
N LYS A 99 -3.97 -12.36 6.07
CA LYS A 99 -3.70 -13.70 5.53
C LYS A 99 -3.43 -13.62 4.03
N VAL A 100 -4.26 -12.86 3.32
CA VAL A 100 -4.19 -12.74 1.86
C VAL A 100 -2.89 -12.09 1.41
N SER A 101 -2.50 -10.97 2.03
CA SER A 101 -1.26 -10.28 1.70
C SER A 101 -0.03 -11.12 2.04
N LEU A 102 -0.07 -11.87 3.15
CA LEU A 102 1.03 -12.72 3.57
C LEU A 102 1.22 -13.89 2.60
N LEU A 103 0.14 -14.56 2.19
CA LEU A 103 0.21 -15.62 1.19
C LEU A 103 0.73 -15.08 -0.14
N GLN A 104 0.23 -13.92 -0.58
CA GLN A 104 0.69 -13.28 -1.80
C GLN A 104 2.20 -12.96 -1.75
N MET A 105 2.68 -12.42 -0.62
CA MET A 105 4.10 -12.19 -0.39
C MET A 105 4.90 -13.48 -0.53
N LEU A 106 4.51 -14.52 0.21
CA LEU A 106 5.27 -15.77 0.24
C LEU A 106 5.36 -16.36 -1.16
N SER A 107 4.25 -16.39 -1.91
CA SER A 107 4.23 -16.85 -3.30
C SER A 107 5.16 -16.04 -4.22
N GLU A 108 5.19 -14.71 -4.07
CA GLU A 108 6.06 -13.82 -4.84
C GLU A 108 7.55 -14.07 -4.53
N PHE A 109 7.88 -14.28 -3.26
CA PHE A 109 9.26 -14.55 -2.83
C PHE A 109 9.74 -15.97 -3.15
N THR A 110 8.85 -16.96 -3.16
CA THR A 110 9.20 -18.36 -3.51
C THR A 110 9.12 -18.65 -5.00
N GLY A 111 8.84 -17.65 -5.85
CA GLY A 111 8.74 -17.80 -7.31
C GLY A 111 7.55 -18.66 -7.76
N SER A 112 6.57 -18.86 -6.87
CA SER A 112 5.38 -19.67 -7.13
C SER A 112 4.28 -18.77 -7.69
N GLN A 113 4.41 -18.38 -8.96
CA GLN A 113 3.34 -17.69 -9.69
C GLN A 113 2.17 -18.68 -9.85
N GLN A 114 0.99 -18.33 -9.32
CA GLN A 114 -0.30 -18.90 -9.72
C GLN A 114 -1.06 -17.87 -10.53
#